data_AF-W1PY04-F1
#
_entry.id   AF-W1PY04-F1
#
_cell.length_a   1.000
_cell.length_b   1.000
_cell.length_c   1.000
_cell.angle_alpha   90.00
_cell.angle_beta   90.00
_cell.angle_gamma   90.00
#
_symmetry.space_group_name_H-M   'P 1'
#
loop_
_entity.id
_entity.type
_entity.pdbx_description
1 polymer ?
#
loop_
_entity_poly.entity_id
_entity_poly.type
_entity_poly.pdbx_seq_one_letter_code
_entity_poly.pdbx_strand_id
1 'polypeptide(L)'
;MRLLGEKHRQFSCLEHIASENYTSRGVMEAVGSCLTNKYSEGLPGKRYYGGNENIDQLETLCQERALQAFHLDKSCGGLDLPHGGHLSHGFMTPKRRVSATSIYFESIPYRLDESTGLIDYEMLEKTANLFRPKLIIAGASAYPRDFDYPRMRKMGWVHS
;
A
#
# COMPACT_ATOMS: atom_id res chain seq x y z
N MET A 1 20.61 -26.58 2.51
CA MET A 1 20.22 -27.06 1.16
C MET A 1 19.17 -26.17 0.49
N ARG A 2 18.06 -25.76 1.15
CA ARG A 2 16.98 -25.00 0.49
C ARG A 2 17.33 -23.55 0.10
N LEU A 3 18.02 -22.79 0.96
CA LEU A 3 18.44 -21.41 0.65
C LEU A 3 19.40 -21.30 -0.54
N LEU A 4 20.34 -22.24 -0.66
CA LEU A 4 21.28 -22.28 -1.78
C LEU A 4 20.56 -22.61 -3.09
N GLY A 5 19.56 -23.48 -3.05
CA GLY A 5 18.70 -23.79 -4.20
C GLY A 5 17.92 -22.56 -4.67
N GLU A 6 17.30 -21.81 -3.75
CA GLU A 6 16.56 -20.58 -4.11
C GLU A 6 17.49 -19.49 -4.64
N LYS A 7 18.68 -19.32 -4.07
CA LYS A 7 19.70 -18.39 -4.60
C LYS A 7 20.09 -18.75 -6.03
N HIS A 8 20.24 -20.04 -6.32
CA HIS A 8 20.54 -20.49 -7.68
C HIS A 8 19.36 -20.24 -8.63
N ARG A 9 18.12 -20.55 -8.22
CA ARG A 9 16.91 -20.26 -9.01
C ARG A 9 16.83 -18.79 -9.39
N GLN A 10 17.00 -17.89 -8.42
CA GLN A 10 16.97 -16.44 -8.64
C GLN A 10 18.09 -15.98 -9.59
N PHE A 11 19.25 -16.61 -9.54
CA PHE A 11 20.36 -16.30 -10.45
C PHE A 11 20.14 -16.82 -11.87
N SER A 12 19.49 -17.97 -12.03
CA SER A 12 19.34 -18.66 -13.31
C SER A 12 18.00 -18.40 -14.00
N CYS A 13 17.15 -17.52 -13.46
CA CYS A 13 15.81 -17.24 -13.98
C CYS A 13 15.65 -15.76 -14.34
N LEU A 14 14.96 -15.48 -15.45
CA LEU A 14 14.50 -14.14 -15.75
C LEU A 14 13.21 -13.89 -14.98
N GLU A 15 13.26 -13.00 -14.00
CA GLU A 15 12.11 -12.66 -13.17
C GLU A 15 11.32 -11.50 -13.83
N HIS A 16 10.09 -11.78 -14.23
CA HIS A 16 9.20 -10.84 -14.93
C HIS A 16 7.99 -10.42 -14.09
N ILE A 17 7.91 -10.87 -12.84
CA ILE A 17 6.86 -10.45 -11.92
C ILE A 17 7.11 -8.99 -11.50
N ALA A 18 6.21 -8.08 -11.91
CA ALA A 18 6.38 -6.63 -11.74
C ALA A 18 6.55 -6.16 -10.27
N SER A 19 6.09 -6.95 -9.30
CA SER A 19 6.19 -6.66 -7.88
C SER A 19 7.39 -7.33 -7.18
N GLU A 20 8.10 -8.23 -7.86
CA GLU A 20 9.32 -8.83 -7.30
C GLU A 20 10.53 -7.94 -7.57
N ASN A 21 11.50 -8.00 -6.66
CA ASN A 21 12.74 -7.25 -6.77
C ASN A 21 13.84 -7.89 -5.92
N TYR A 22 15.10 -7.54 -6.19
CA TYR A 22 16.25 -7.97 -5.41
C TYR A 22 16.64 -6.86 -4.44
N THR A 23 16.45 -7.12 -3.14
CA THR A 23 16.85 -6.16 -2.11
C THR A 23 18.37 -6.11 -1.95
N SER A 24 18.88 -5.00 -1.41
CA SER A 24 20.32 -4.80 -1.24
C SER A 24 20.88 -5.61 -0.07
N ARG A 25 22.19 -5.86 -0.10
CA ARG A 25 22.90 -6.53 1.00
C ARG A 25 22.74 -5.79 2.33
N GLY A 26 22.81 -4.46 2.32
CA GLY A 26 22.65 -3.66 3.54
C GLY A 26 21.26 -3.83 4.17
N VAL A 27 20.21 -3.96 3.36
CA VAL A 27 18.86 -4.25 3.87
C VAL A 27 18.82 -5.65 4.49
N MET A 28 19.37 -6.67 3.83
CA MET A 28 19.41 -8.04 4.38
C MET A 28 20.17 -8.12 5.71
N GLU A 29 21.32 -7.45 5.81
CA GLU A 29 22.11 -7.40 7.04
C GLU A 29 21.37 -6.71 8.19
N ALA A 30 20.65 -5.62 7.90
CA ALA A 30 19.84 -4.91 8.90
C ALA A 30 18.66 -5.76 9.39
N VAL A 31 17.91 -6.40 8.48
CA VAL A 31 16.75 -7.25 8.83
C VAL A 31 17.18 -8.48 9.64
N GLY A 32 18.36 -9.04 9.35
CA GLY A 32 18.93 -10.17 10.10
C GLY A 32 19.67 -9.80 11.39
N SER A 33 19.62 -8.53 11.82
CA SER A 33 20.38 -8.05 12.98
C SER A 33 19.71 -8.36 14.33
N CYS A 34 20.40 -8.03 15.43
CA CYS A 34 19.89 -8.21 16.79
C CYS A 34 18.67 -7.35 17.12
N LEU A 35 18.29 -6.39 16.28
CA LEU A 35 17.12 -5.53 16.47
C LEU A 35 15.83 -6.34 16.62
N THR A 36 15.74 -7.52 15.99
CA THR A 36 14.59 -8.43 16.11
C THR A 36 14.33 -8.92 17.54
N ASN A 37 15.31 -8.81 18.44
CA ASN A 37 15.18 -9.29 19.81
C ASN A 37 14.44 -8.27 20.72
N LYS A 38 14.24 -7.03 20.24
CA LYS A 38 13.70 -5.95 21.08
C LYS A 38 12.20 -5.77 20.91
N TYR A 39 11.47 -5.94 22.02
CA TYR A 39 10.05 -5.60 22.12
C TYR A 39 9.86 -4.11 22.41
N SER A 40 9.08 -3.42 21.57
CA SER A 40 9.04 -1.95 21.50
C SER A 40 7.63 -1.40 21.22
N GLU A 41 6.59 -2.00 21.81
CA GLU A 41 5.21 -1.51 21.68
C GLU A 41 5.07 -0.04 22.08
N GLY A 42 4.23 0.69 21.34
CA GLY A 42 4.05 2.13 21.44
C GLY A 42 4.73 2.88 20.29
N LEU A 43 4.91 4.19 20.44
CA LEU A 43 5.60 5.05 19.48
C LEU A 43 6.90 5.58 20.10
N PRO A 44 7.85 6.11 19.30
CA PRO A 44 9.05 6.77 19.82
C PRO A 44 8.71 7.80 20.91
N GLY A 45 9.40 7.72 22.05
CA GLY A 45 9.15 8.55 23.24
C GLY A 45 7.87 8.22 24.03
N LYS A 46 7.05 7.26 23.57
CA LYS A 46 5.81 6.80 24.21
C LYS A 46 5.71 5.27 24.18
N ARG A 47 6.75 4.59 24.67
CA ARG A 47 6.82 3.13 24.73
C ARG A 47 6.19 2.59 26.01
N TYR A 48 5.61 1.40 25.91
CA TYR A 48 5.11 0.68 27.09
C TYR A 48 6.23 0.01 27.90
N TYR A 49 7.39 -0.23 27.28
CA TYR A 49 8.53 -0.91 27.89
C TYR A 49 9.81 -0.08 27.78
N GLY A 50 10.74 -0.28 28.72
CA GLY A 50 12.04 0.40 28.75
C GLY A 50 13.08 -0.15 27.76
N GLY A 51 14.23 0.53 27.67
CA GLY A 51 15.41 0.11 26.90
C GLY A 51 15.28 0.27 25.37
N ASN A 52 14.43 1.20 24.92
CA ASN A 52 14.11 1.43 23.50
C ASN A 52 14.84 2.64 22.90
N GLU A 53 15.85 3.19 23.56
CA GLU A 53 16.55 4.42 23.16
C GLU A 53 17.09 4.33 21.72
N ASN A 54 17.71 3.20 21.38
CA ASN A 54 18.23 2.95 20.03
C ASN A 54 17.11 2.62 19.01
N ILE A 55 16.01 1.99 19.47
CA ILE A 55 14.87 1.66 18.60
C ILE A 55 14.11 2.93 18.22
N ASP A 56 13.96 3.86 19.15
CA ASP A 56 13.32 5.15 18.91
C ASP A 56 14.11 5.97 17.90
N GLN A 57 15.43 6.05 18.04
CA GLN A 57 16.30 6.70 17.05
C GLN A 57 16.15 6.07 15.65
N LEU A 58 16.12 4.73 15.58
CA LEU A 58 15.95 4.01 14.32
C LEU A 58 14.59 4.30 13.67
N GLU A 59 13.50 4.21 14.44
CA GLU A 59 12.15 4.41 13.93
C GLU A 59 11.91 5.86 13.50
N THR A 60 12.41 6.84 14.27
CA THR A 60 12.37 8.26 13.88
C THR A 60 13.15 8.51 12.60
N LEU A 61 14.37 7.98 12.48
CA LEU A 61 15.16 8.11 11.25
C LEU A 61 14.46 7.47 10.04
N CYS A 62 13.79 6.34 10.24
CA CYS A 62 13.01 5.68 9.19
C CYS A 62 11.84 6.57 8.71
N GLN A 63 11.10 7.16 9.66
CA GLN A 63 9.99 8.08 9.37
C GLN A 63 10.47 9.32 8.61
N GLU A 64 11.57 9.93 9.05
CA GLU A 64 12.16 11.12 8.39
C GLU A 64 12.60 10.81 6.96
N ARG A 65 13.30 9.70 6.76
CA ARG A 65 13.74 9.27 5.42
C ARG A 65 12.58 8.93 4.50
N ALA A 66 11.51 8.33 5.02
CA ALA A 66 10.32 8.06 4.24
C ALA A 66 9.67 9.36 3.74
N LEU A 67 9.53 10.37 4.61
CA LEU A 67 9.00 11.69 4.21
C LEU A 67 9.92 12.39 3.19
N GLN A 68 11.23 12.33 3.41
CA GLN A 68 12.22 12.92 2.49
C GLN A 68 12.21 12.25 1.11
N ALA A 69 12.17 10.91 1.07
CA ALA A 69 12.26 10.15 -0.18
C ALA A 69 11.10 10.43 -1.14
N PHE A 70 9.92 10.75 -0.61
CA PHE A 70 8.73 11.02 -1.41
C PHE A 70 8.33 12.50 -1.45
N HIS A 71 9.12 13.39 -0.83
CA HIS A 71 8.82 14.83 -0.72
C HIS A 71 7.41 15.11 -0.17
N LEU A 72 6.95 14.29 0.78
CA LEU A 72 5.55 14.26 1.22
C LEU A 72 5.28 15.11 2.46
N ASP A 73 4.03 15.59 2.52
CA ASP A 73 3.31 15.88 3.75
C ASP A 73 2.17 14.84 3.93
N LYS A 74 1.81 14.51 5.18
CA LYS A 74 1.13 13.25 5.56
C LYS A 74 -0.33 13.13 5.05
N SER A 75 -0.61 12.46 3.92
CA SER A 75 -1.96 11.94 3.56
C SER A 75 -1.95 10.89 2.41
N CYS A 76 -2.89 9.91 2.37
CA CYS A 76 -2.95 8.87 1.30
C CYS A 76 -4.30 8.11 1.15
N GLY A 77 -4.48 7.40 0.00
CA GLY A 77 -5.50 6.35 -0.31
C GLY A 77 -5.18 5.54 -1.62
N GLY A 78 -5.79 4.35 -1.92
CA GLY A 78 -5.64 3.36 -3.09
C GLY A 78 -6.86 2.74 -3.98
N LEU A 79 -6.64 2.04 -5.10
CA LEU A 79 -7.66 1.56 -6.11
C LEU A 79 -8.34 0.19 -5.82
N ASP A 80 -9.46 -0.15 -6.50
CA ASP A 80 -10.16 -1.46 -6.45
C ASP A 80 -9.49 -2.66 -7.16
N LEU A 81 -9.55 -3.87 -6.58
CA LEU A 81 -8.69 -5.04 -6.86
C LEU A 81 -8.74 -5.63 -8.30
N PRO A 82 -9.89 -5.98 -8.91
CA PRO A 82 -9.91 -6.58 -10.25
C PRO A 82 -9.59 -5.59 -11.38
N HIS A 83 -9.57 -4.29 -11.07
CA HIS A 83 -9.25 -3.21 -11.98
C HIS A 83 -7.83 -2.68 -11.75
N GLY A 84 -7.00 -3.49 -11.11
CA GLY A 84 -5.60 -3.20 -10.85
C GLY A 84 -5.35 -2.69 -9.44
N GLY A 85 -6.29 -2.67 -8.51
CA GLY A 85 -6.10 -2.28 -7.11
C GLY A 85 -5.41 -3.32 -6.24
N HIS A 86 -5.55 -3.22 -4.92
CA HIS A 86 -4.89 -4.14 -3.97
C HIS A 86 -5.90 -4.69 -2.95
N LEU A 87 -5.65 -5.90 -2.43
CA LEU A 87 -6.59 -6.59 -1.52
C LEU A 87 -6.92 -5.76 -0.27
N SER A 88 -5.97 -4.93 0.19
CA SER A 88 -6.16 -4.02 1.33
C SER A 88 -7.14 -2.88 1.05
N HIS A 89 -7.47 -2.60 -0.21
CA HIS A 89 -8.37 -1.50 -0.59
C HIS A 89 -9.85 -1.89 -0.52
N GLY A 90 -10.14 -3.15 -0.19
CA GLY A 90 -11.49 -3.70 -0.16
C GLY A 90 -11.72 -4.64 -1.32
N PHE A 91 -12.07 -5.89 -1.03
CA PHE A 91 -12.50 -6.89 -1.99
C PHE A 91 -13.59 -7.78 -1.41
N MET A 92 -14.68 -7.90 -2.16
CA MET A 92 -15.79 -8.82 -1.89
C MET A 92 -16.30 -9.44 -3.20
N THR A 93 -16.75 -10.68 -3.10
CA THR A 93 -17.48 -11.39 -4.17
C THR A 93 -18.98 -11.33 -3.86
N PRO A 94 -19.88 -11.67 -4.81
CA PRO A 94 -21.32 -11.70 -4.56
C PRO A 94 -21.75 -12.61 -3.40
N LYS A 95 -20.91 -13.58 -3.01
CA LYS A 95 -21.20 -14.56 -1.97
C LYS A 95 -20.42 -14.35 -0.67
N ARG A 96 -19.36 -13.53 -0.67
CA ARG A 96 -18.42 -13.42 0.47
C ARG A 96 -17.58 -12.16 0.43
N ARG A 97 -17.45 -11.48 1.59
CA ARG A 97 -16.42 -10.46 1.85
C ARG A 97 -15.07 -11.16 2.08
N VAL A 98 -14.08 -10.85 1.26
CA VAL A 98 -12.79 -11.58 1.21
C VAL A 98 -11.70 -10.82 1.97
N SER A 99 -11.62 -9.51 1.79
CA SER A 99 -10.66 -8.66 2.52
C SER A 99 -11.18 -8.30 3.92
N ALA A 100 -10.28 -8.13 4.88
CA ALA A 100 -10.62 -7.57 6.20
C ALA A 100 -11.26 -6.18 6.06
N THR A 101 -10.78 -5.35 5.13
CA THR A 101 -11.36 -4.04 4.83
C THR A 101 -12.84 -4.14 4.48
N SER A 102 -13.23 -5.08 3.60
CA SER A 102 -14.65 -5.29 3.27
C SER A 102 -15.46 -5.97 4.36
N ILE A 103 -14.84 -6.57 5.39
CA ILE A 103 -15.55 -7.12 6.56
C ILE A 103 -15.91 -5.99 7.52
N TYR A 104 -14.96 -5.09 7.80
CA TYR A 104 -15.12 -4.02 8.79
C TYR A 104 -15.69 -2.71 8.22
N PHE A 105 -15.60 -2.50 6.91
CA PHE A 105 -16.05 -1.28 6.23
C PHE A 105 -16.95 -1.61 5.05
N GLU A 106 -17.85 -0.67 4.71
CA GLU A 106 -18.59 -0.70 3.45
C GLU A 106 -17.73 -0.11 2.33
N SER A 107 -17.26 -0.98 1.44
CA SER A 107 -16.41 -0.61 0.30
C SER A 107 -17.18 -0.73 -1.01
N ILE A 108 -17.16 0.31 -1.85
CA ILE A 108 -17.66 0.24 -3.23
C ILE A 108 -16.48 0.36 -4.21
N PRO A 109 -16.36 -0.58 -5.16
CA PRO A 109 -15.34 -0.52 -6.19
C PRO A 109 -15.62 0.56 -7.25
N TYR A 110 -14.57 1.13 -7.83
CA TYR A 110 -14.66 1.89 -9.08
C TYR A 110 -13.84 1.19 -10.17
N ARG A 111 -14.28 1.35 -11.43
CA ARG A 111 -13.88 0.50 -12.56
C ARG A 111 -13.11 1.27 -13.64
N LEU A 112 -12.61 0.52 -14.60
CA LEU A 112 -12.04 1.00 -15.84
C LEU A 112 -13.15 1.07 -16.88
N ASP A 113 -13.02 2.00 -17.81
CA ASP A 113 -13.68 1.91 -19.11
C ASP A 113 -13.00 0.79 -19.91
N GLU A 114 -13.73 -0.29 -20.17
CA GLU A 114 -13.21 -1.48 -20.87
C GLU A 114 -12.77 -1.20 -22.31
N SER A 115 -13.28 -0.13 -22.93
CA SER A 115 -12.90 0.24 -24.30
C SER A 115 -11.54 0.92 -24.38
N THR A 116 -11.18 1.69 -23.34
CA THR A 116 -9.93 2.47 -23.29
C THR A 116 -8.89 1.84 -22.36
N GLY A 117 -9.31 0.97 -21.44
CA GLY A 117 -8.47 0.42 -20.38
C GLY A 117 -8.05 1.46 -19.34
N LEU A 118 -8.70 2.64 -19.32
CA LEU A 118 -8.42 3.72 -18.36
C LEU A 118 -9.45 3.77 -17.25
N ILE A 119 -9.11 4.36 -16.10
CA ILE A 119 -10.07 4.57 -15.01
C ILE A 119 -11.25 5.41 -15.53
N ASP A 120 -12.47 4.91 -15.34
CA ASP A 120 -13.69 5.66 -15.67
C ASP A 120 -13.97 6.67 -14.56
N TYR A 121 -13.29 7.81 -14.65
CA TYR A 121 -13.41 8.89 -13.68
C TYR A 121 -14.80 9.53 -13.66
N GLU A 122 -15.57 9.44 -14.75
CA GLU A 122 -16.94 9.96 -14.79
C GLU A 122 -17.88 9.07 -13.98
N MET A 123 -17.76 7.75 -14.15
CA MET A 123 -18.54 6.79 -13.39
C MET A 123 -18.11 6.78 -11.92
N LEU A 124 -16.82 6.96 -11.63
CA LEU A 124 -16.33 7.17 -10.26
C LEU A 124 -17.01 8.39 -9.62
N GLU A 125 -17.05 9.53 -10.30
CA GLU A 125 -17.68 10.76 -9.79
C GLU A 125 -19.19 10.57 -9.54
N LYS A 126 -19.91 9.97 -10.49
CA LYS A 126 -21.34 9.63 -10.33
C LYS A 126 -21.58 8.71 -9.13
N THR A 127 -20.76 7.68 -8.99
CA THR A 127 -20.88 6.69 -7.90
C THR A 127 -20.53 7.33 -6.56
N ALA A 128 -19.50 8.17 -6.50
CA ALA A 128 -19.12 8.90 -5.31
C ALA A 128 -20.23 9.84 -4.82
N ASN A 129 -20.91 10.55 -5.73
CA ASN A 129 -22.05 11.40 -5.40
C ASN A 129 -23.24 10.61 -4.79
N LEU A 130 -23.47 9.39 -5.28
CA LEU A 130 -24.54 8.52 -4.78
C LEU A 130 -24.19 7.86 -3.43
N PHE A 131 -22.97 7.34 -3.31
CA PHE A 131 -22.54 6.56 -2.14
C PHE A 131 -21.96 7.42 -1.01
N ARG A 132 -21.51 8.64 -1.31
CA ARG A 132 -20.86 9.58 -0.38
C ARG A 132 -19.76 8.93 0.47
N PRO A 133 -18.70 8.40 -0.17
CA PRO A 133 -17.62 7.73 0.55
C PRO A 133 -16.86 8.72 1.43
N LYS A 134 -16.52 8.29 2.65
CA LYS A 134 -15.67 9.08 3.57
C LYS A 134 -14.18 9.09 3.18
N LEU A 135 -13.78 8.17 2.30
CA LEU A 135 -12.41 8.03 1.83
C LEU A 135 -12.44 7.47 0.40
N ILE A 136 -11.70 8.11 -0.50
CA ILE A 136 -11.43 7.58 -1.85
C ILE A 136 -9.97 7.17 -1.89
N ILE A 137 -9.76 5.95 -2.34
CA ILE A 137 -8.48 5.26 -2.29
C ILE A 137 -7.98 5.44 -3.80
N ALA A 138 -6.75 5.94 -4.09
CA ALA A 138 -6.09 6.12 -5.42
C ALA A 138 -4.72 5.40 -5.58
N GLY A 139 -4.68 4.15 -6.09
CA GLY A 139 -3.40 3.40 -6.20
C GLY A 139 -3.50 1.93 -6.59
N ALA A 140 -2.71 1.48 -7.56
CA ALA A 140 -2.86 0.19 -8.24
C ALA A 140 -1.67 -0.77 -8.02
N SER A 141 -1.92 -2.08 -8.03
CA SER A 141 -0.97 -3.17 -8.28
C SER A 141 -0.73 -3.44 -9.78
N ALA A 142 -1.74 -3.30 -10.65
CA ALA A 142 -1.67 -3.70 -12.06
C ALA A 142 -2.40 -2.72 -12.99
N TYR A 143 -1.98 -1.45 -12.96
CA TYR A 143 -2.48 -0.40 -13.85
C TYR A 143 -1.29 0.34 -14.47
N PRO A 144 -1.11 0.33 -15.80
CA PRO A 144 0.12 0.81 -16.44
C PRO A 144 0.13 2.33 -16.70
N ARG A 145 -0.80 3.09 -16.12
CA ARG A 145 -0.99 4.53 -16.37
C ARG A 145 -0.99 5.31 -15.05
N ASP A 146 -0.65 6.59 -15.16
CA ASP A 146 -0.70 7.51 -14.02
C ASP A 146 -2.15 7.78 -13.61
N PHE A 147 -2.34 8.04 -12.31
CA PHE A 147 -3.63 8.48 -11.79
C PHE A 147 -3.81 9.98 -11.97
N ASP A 148 -5.02 10.41 -12.33
CA ASP A 148 -5.44 11.81 -12.28
C ASP A 148 -5.73 12.23 -10.81
N TYR A 149 -4.66 12.43 -10.05
CA TYR A 149 -4.74 12.88 -8.65
C TYR A 149 -5.50 14.20 -8.47
N PRO A 150 -5.33 15.25 -9.32
CA PRO A 150 -6.14 16.46 -9.23
C PRO A 150 -7.64 16.20 -9.30
N ARG A 151 -8.10 15.36 -10.24
CA ARG A 151 -9.51 15.00 -10.37
C ARG A 151 -10.01 14.21 -9.17
N MET A 152 -9.24 13.21 -8.71
CA MET A 152 -9.59 12.42 -7.53
C MET A 152 -9.66 13.26 -6.25
N ARG A 153 -8.72 14.20 -6.08
CA ARG A 153 -8.75 15.15 -4.97
C ARG A 153 -10.06 15.94 -5.01
N LYS A 154 -10.41 16.56 -6.15
CA LYS A 154 -11.64 17.36 -6.29
C LYS A 154 -12.88 16.59 -5.82
N MET A 155 -13.00 15.31 -6.17
CA MET A 155 -14.11 14.45 -5.74
C MET A 155 -14.12 14.21 -4.22
N GLY A 156 -12.96 14.02 -3.59
CA GLY A 156 -12.85 13.84 -2.14
C GLY A 156 -13.31 15.06 -1.32
N TRP A 157 -13.00 16.28 -1.80
CA TRP A 157 -13.38 17.53 -1.11
C TRP A 157 -14.89 17.83 -1.19
N VAL A 158 -15.59 17.41 -2.26
CA VAL A 158 -17.03 17.66 -2.45
C VAL A 158 -17.90 16.92 -1.43
N HIS A 159 -17.38 15.87 -0.80
CA HIS A 159 -18.13 14.98 0.09
C HIS A 159 -17.70 15.07 1.56
N SER A 160 -16.83 16.03 1.88
CA SER A 160 -16.33 16.29 3.24
C SER A 160 -17.24 17.24 4.02
#